data_AF-A0A7C5RE35-F1
#
_entry.id   AF-A0A7C5RE35-F1
#
_cell.length_a   1.000
_cell.length_b   1.000
_cell.length_c   1.000
_cell.angle_alpha   90.00
_cell.angle_beta   90.00
_cell.angle_gamma   90.00
#
_symmetry.space_group_name_H-M   'P 1'
#
loop_
_entity.id
_entity.type
_entity.pdbx_description
1 polymer ?
#
loop_
_entity_poly.entity_id
_entity_poly.type
_entity_poly.pdbx_seq_one_letter_code
_entity_poly.pdbx_strand_id
1 'polypeptide(L)'
;MDAWYAELGLRENALVWDLGACPWCGGYEVHVGHGGAAALRRPTYDCCVHGALAGVARLKEAVARTKDPEERAELERDLAQLMRRAAALVAGRSAEELQAAARDVMGRYRFRGLEAVALGLAARMGARR
;
A
#
# COMPACT_ATOMS: atom_id res chain seq x y z
N MET A 1 -15.79 -27.38 -1.41
CA MET A 1 -14.81 -26.33 -1.08
C MET A 1 -13.45 -26.97 -1.20
N ASP A 2 -12.66 -26.57 -2.19
CA ASP A 2 -11.42 -27.27 -2.55
C ASP A 2 -10.38 -27.18 -1.43
N ALA A 3 -9.66 -28.27 -1.17
CA ALA A 3 -8.78 -28.46 -0.01
C ALA A 3 -7.69 -27.37 0.16
N TRP A 4 -7.28 -26.72 -0.94
CA TRP A 4 -6.28 -25.65 -0.92
C TRP A 4 -6.75 -24.38 -0.20
N TYR A 5 -8.06 -24.12 -0.12
CA TYR A 5 -8.61 -22.98 0.62
C TYR A 5 -8.37 -23.08 2.14
N ALA A 6 -8.40 -24.30 2.69
CA ALA A 6 -8.19 -24.55 4.12
C ALA A 6 -6.71 -24.43 4.51
N GLU A 7 -5.80 -24.84 3.63
CA GLU A 7 -4.34 -24.77 3.84
C GLU A 7 -3.81 -23.33 3.92
N LEU A 8 -4.52 -22.39 3.29
CA LEU A 8 -4.22 -20.95 3.35
C LEU A 8 -4.82 -20.25 4.59
N GLY A 9 -5.50 -20.98 5.49
CA GLY A 9 -6.12 -20.41 6.70
C GLY A 9 -7.28 -19.46 6.40
N LEU A 10 -7.87 -19.54 5.21
CA LEU A 10 -8.89 -18.62 4.73
C LEU A 10 -10.25 -19.02 5.31
N ARG A 11 -10.88 -18.12 6.08
CA ARG A 11 -12.26 -18.31 6.57
C ARG A 11 -13.26 -18.20 5.41
N GLU A 12 -14.49 -18.69 5.60
CA GLU A 12 -15.59 -18.76 4.60
C GLU A 12 -15.91 -17.42 3.87
N ASN A 13 -15.37 -16.29 4.33
CA ASN A 13 -15.62 -14.94 3.81
C ASN A 13 -14.36 -14.25 3.24
N ALA A 14 -13.33 -15.03 2.91
CA ALA A 14 -12.09 -14.50 2.35
C ALA A 14 -12.26 -14.10 0.88
N LEU A 15 -11.89 -12.86 0.55
CA LEU A 15 -11.78 -12.38 -0.83
C LEU A 15 -10.31 -12.42 -1.26
N VAL A 16 -10.04 -13.14 -2.35
CA VAL A 16 -8.71 -13.21 -2.96
C VAL A 16 -8.65 -12.22 -4.11
N TRP A 17 -7.74 -11.26 -4.02
CA TRP A 17 -7.44 -10.28 -5.05
C TRP A 17 -6.13 -10.64 -5.72
N ASP A 18 -6.23 -11.10 -6.97
CA ASP A 18 -5.08 -11.14 -7.86
C ASP A 18 -4.78 -9.71 -8.34
N LEU A 19 -3.67 -9.14 -7.87
CA LEU A 19 -3.23 -7.82 -8.34
C LEU A 19 -2.48 -7.92 -9.66
N GLY A 20 -2.01 -9.09 -10.07
CA GLY A 20 -1.12 -9.30 -11.20
C GLY A 20 0.32 -8.89 -10.88
N ALA A 21 1.14 -8.78 -11.93
CA ALA A 21 2.53 -8.33 -11.79
C ALA A 21 2.60 -6.84 -11.43
N CYS A 22 3.38 -6.51 -10.41
CA CYS A 22 3.72 -5.15 -10.03
C CYS A 22 4.36 -4.43 -11.21
N PRO A 23 3.86 -3.24 -11.60
CA PRO A 23 4.32 -2.54 -12.80
C PRO A 23 5.74 -1.97 -12.67
N TRP A 24 6.37 -2.08 -11.50
CA TRP A 24 7.72 -1.57 -11.25
C TRP A 24 8.77 -2.68 -11.10
N CYS A 25 8.49 -3.72 -10.33
CA CYS A 25 9.46 -4.81 -10.10
C CYS A 25 9.07 -6.15 -10.73
N GLY A 26 7.89 -6.27 -11.35
CA GLY A 26 7.38 -7.52 -11.91
C GLY A 26 6.95 -8.56 -10.87
N GLY A 27 7.09 -8.27 -9.57
CA GLY A 27 6.65 -9.15 -8.50
C GLY A 27 5.14 -9.39 -8.54
N TYR A 28 4.72 -10.64 -8.44
CA TYR A 28 3.30 -11.02 -8.46
C TYR A 28 2.74 -10.96 -7.05
N GLU A 29 1.61 -10.28 -6.86
CA GLU A 29 0.98 -10.15 -5.54
C GLU A 29 -0.46 -10.63 -5.55
N VAL A 30 -0.74 -11.50 -4.59
CA VAL A 30 -2.08 -11.93 -4.23
C VAL A 30 -2.37 -11.39 -2.85
N HIS A 31 -3.50 -10.73 -2.70
CA HIS A 31 -3.93 -10.20 -1.42
C HIS A 31 -5.20 -10.91 -0.97
N VAL A 32 -5.24 -11.25 0.32
CA VAL A 32 -6.39 -11.90 0.93
C VAL A 32 -7.02 -10.92 1.92
N GLY A 33 -8.23 -10.47 1.59
CA GLY A 33 -9.07 -9.67 2.49
C GLY A 33 -10.12 -10.53 3.20
N HIS A 34 -10.64 -10.05 4.33
CA HIS A 34 -11.69 -10.74 5.08
C HIS A 34 -12.84 -9.77 5.40
N GLY A 35 -14.01 -9.98 4.79
CA GLY A 35 -15.29 -9.32 5.12
C GLY A 35 -15.38 -7.78 4.95
N GLY A 36 -16.59 -7.29 4.68
CA GLY A 36 -16.93 -5.85 4.70
C GLY A 36 -16.58 -5.06 3.42
N ALA A 37 -16.93 -3.76 3.42
CA ALA A 37 -16.66 -2.84 2.31
C ALA A 37 -15.14 -2.67 2.04
N ALA A 38 -14.30 -2.79 3.07
CA ALA A 38 -12.85 -2.80 2.95
C ALA A 38 -12.33 -3.95 2.06
N ALA A 39 -12.93 -5.13 2.15
CA ALA A 39 -12.54 -6.29 1.35
C ALA A 39 -12.94 -6.16 -0.14
N LEU A 40 -13.82 -5.19 -0.47
CA LEU A 40 -14.15 -4.83 -1.86
C LEU A 40 -13.15 -3.83 -2.47
N ARG A 41 -12.27 -3.22 -1.66
CA ARG A 41 -11.27 -2.27 -2.16
C ARG A 41 -10.09 -3.05 -2.73
N ARG A 42 -9.73 -2.77 -3.99
CA ARG A 42 -8.54 -3.37 -4.60
C ARG A 42 -7.29 -3.00 -3.78
N PRO A 43 -6.57 -3.98 -3.21
CA PRO A 43 -5.39 -3.73 -2.39
C PRO A 43 -4.25 -3.12 -3.20
N THR A 44 -3.29 -2.53 -2.49
CA THR A 44 -2.14 -1.85 -3.10
C THR A 44 -0.96 -2.79 -3.22
N TYR A 45 -0.13 -2.60 -4.25
CA TYR A 45 1.13 -3.34 -4.31
C TYR A 45 2.04 -2.95 -3.13
N ASP A 46 2.69 -3.88 -2.46
CA ASP A 46 3.68 -3.58 -1.41
C ASP A 46 4.99 -4.37 -1.53
N CYS A 47 5.18 -5.10 -2.62
CA CYS A 47 6.39 -5.88 -2.92
C CYS A 47 7.67 -5.05 -3.16
N CYS A 48 7.55 -3.74 -3.39
CA CYS A 48 8.70 -2.86 -3.63
C CYS A 48 8.42 -1.42 -3.18
N VAL A 49 9.46 -0.59 -3.16
CA VAL A 49 9.38 0.83 -2.76
C VAL A 49 8.34 1.58 -3.59
N HIS A 50 8.34 1.43 -4.92
CA HIS A 50 7.35 2.10 -5.78
C HIS A 50 5.91 1.66 -5.48
N GLY A 51 5.70 0.35 -5.33
CA GLY A 51 4.39 -0.21 -4.97
C GLY A 51 3.88 0.38 -3.67
N ALA A 52 4.71 0.32 -2.63
CA ALA A 52 4.37 0.84 -1.31
C ALA A 52 4.10 2.36 -1.32
N LEU A 53 4.92 3.14 -2.04
CA LEU A 53 4.68 4.59 -2.21
C LEU A 53 3.36 4.87 -2.94
N ALA A 54 3.08 4.14 -4.03
CA ALA A 54 1.82 4.27 -4.77
C ALA A 54 0.62 3.88 -3.90
N GLY A 55 0.76 2.85 -3.08
CA GLY A 55 -0.29 2.42 -2.16
C GLY A 55 -0.58 3.46 -1.08
N VAL A 56 0.47 4.04 -0.48
CA VAL A 56 0.34 5.11 0.51
C VAL A 56 -0.35 6.33 -0.10
N ALA A 57 -0.03 6.66 -1.37
CA ALA A 57 -0.71 7.72 -2.11
C ALA A 57 -2.22 7.53 -2.14
N ARG A 58 -2.62 6.34 -2.62
CA ARG A 58 -4.02 5.98 -2.88
C ARG A 58 -4.82 5.96 -1.59
N LEU A 59 -4.26 5.38 -0.54
CA LEU A 59 -4.92 5.33 0.77
C LEU A 59 -5.05 6.72 1.39
N LYS A 60 -4.04 7.59 1.28
CA LYS A 60 -4.16 8.98 1.77
C LYS A 60 -5.24 9.76 1.02
N GLU A 61 -5.33 9.61 -0.30
CA GLU A 61 -6.38 10.25 -1.08
C GLU A 61 -7.77 9.70 -0.73
N ALA A 62 -7.88 8.38 -0.55
CA ALA A 62 -9.12 7.74 -0.12
C ALA A 62 -9.57 8.26 1.25
N VAL A 63 -8.67 8.33 2.25
CA VAL A 63 -8.96 8.91 3.58
C VAL A 63 -9.45 10.35 3.45
N ALA A 64 -8.81 11.17 2.62
CA ALA A 64 -9.16 12.58 2.45
C ALA A 64 -10.54 12.79 1.79
N ARG A 65 -10.97 11.87 0.92
CA ARG A 65 -12.25 11.95 0.19
C ARG A 65 -13.41 11.25 0.91
N THR A 66 -13.11 10.35 1.85
CA THR A 66 -14.12 9.55 2.56
C THR A 66 -14.78 10.37 3.66
N LYS A 67 -16.11 10.50 3.56
CA LYS A 67 -16.92 11.25 4.52
C LYS A 67 -17.49 10.36 5.63
N ASP A 68 -17.69 9.07 5.34
CA ASP A 68 -18.18 8.12 6.31
C ASP A 68 -17.11 7.85 7.39
N PRO A 69 -17.40 8.06 8.68
CA PRO A 69 -16.41 7.91 9.75
C PRO A 69 -15.90 6.48 9.93
N GLU A 70 -16.74 5.47 9.74
CA GLU A 70 -16.37 4.07 9.94
C GLU A 70 -15.45 3.60 8.81
N GLU A 71 -15.83 3.89 7.55
CA GLU A 71 -15.01 3.61 6.37
C GLU A 71 -13.68 4.36 6.42
N ARG A 72 -13.70 5.62 6.88
CA ARG A 72 -12.48 6.41 7.07
C ARG A 72 -11.57 5.79 8.11
N ALA A 73 -12.11 5.34 9.25
CA ALA A 73 -11.33 4.69 10.30
C ALA A 73 -10.69 3.38 9.80
N GLU A 74 -11.37 2.64 8.94
CA GLU A 74 -10.78 1.48 8.25
C GLU A 74 -9.63 1.87 7.33
N LEU A 75 -9.81 2.87 6.47
CA LEU A 75 -8.76 3.35 5.57
C LEU A 75 -7.53 3.87 6.32
N GLU A 76 -7.74 4.51 7.47
CA GLU A 76 -6.65 4.97 8.34
C GLU A 76 -5.88 3.79 8.97
N ARG A 77 -6.56 2.70 9.33
CA ARG A 77 -5.90 1.46 9.79
C ARG A 77 -5.08 0.80 8.67
N ASP A 78 -5.64 0.71 7.47
CA ASP A 78 -4.97 0.16 6.28
C ASP A 78 -3.72 1.00 5.95
N LEU A 79 -3.86 2.33 5.95
CA LEU A 79 -2.76 3.26 5.72
C LEU A 79 -1.65 3.09 6.76
N ALA A 80 -2.01 2.96 8.04
CA ALA A 80 -1.02 2.74 9.10
C ALA A 80 -0.27 1.41 8.93
N GLN A 81 -0.96 0.33 8.51
CA GLN A 81 -0.32 -0.95 8.24
C GLN A 81 0.64 -0.87 7.05
N LEU A 82 0.20 -0.26 5.94
CA LEU A 82 1.05 -0.08 4.76
C LEU A 82 2.26 0.80 5.07
N MET A 83 2.10 1.89 5.82
CA MET A 83 3.23 2.73 6.23
C MET A 83 4.28 1.96 7.04
N ARG A 84 3.88 0.98 7.87
CA ARG A 84 4.84 0.11 8.58
C ARG A 84 5.60 -0.79 7.62
N ARG A 85 4.95 -1.37 6.61
CA ARG A 85 5.59 -2.20 5.58
C ARG A 85 6.51 -1.37 4.68
N ALA A 86 6.03 -0.21 4.24
CA ALA A 86 6.80 0.76 3.48
C ALA A 86 8.09 1.16 4.21
N ALA A 87 8.04 1.30 5.54
CA ALA A 87 9.22 1.59 6.35
C ALA A 87 10.29 0.50 6.26
N ALA A 88 9.91 -0.78 6.17
CA ALA A 88 10.89 -1.85 5.95
C ALA A 88 11.54 -1.76 4.56
N LEU A 89 10.77 -1.39 3.54
CA LEU A 89 11.23 -1.34 2.14
C LEU A 89 12.14 -0.14 1.84
N VAL A 90 11.93 0.98 2.53
CA VAL A 90 12.75 2.18 2.36
C VAL A 90 13.93 2.23 3.33
N ALA A 91 14.01 1.31 4.29
CA ALA A 91 15.17 1.17 5.16
C ALA A 91 16.42 0.80 4.33
N GLY A 92 17.48 1.60 4.47
CA GLY A 92 18.73 1.40 3.72
C GLY A 92 18.75 2.02 2.32
N ARG A 93 17.70 2.76 1.93
CA ARG A 93 17.68 3.54 0.68
C ARG A 93 18.14 4.98 0.93
N SER A 94 18.81 5.58 -0.06
CA SER A 94 19.16 6.99 -0.03
C SER A 94 17.93 7.87 -0.27
N ALA A 95 18.00 9.13 0.17
CA ALA A 95 16.93 10.10 -0.09
C ALA A 95 16.70 10.30 -1.60
N GLU A 96 17.76 10.25 -2.41
CA GLU A 96 17.71 10.40 -3.86
C GLU A 96 16.99 9.22 -4.53
N GLU A 97 17.26 7.98 -4.09
CA GLU A 97 16.55 6.79 -4.56
C GLU A 97 15.04 6.89 -4.26
N LEU A 98 14.69 7.36 -3.06
CA LEU A 98 13.29 7.51 -2.66
C LEU A 98 12.59 8.63 -3.43
N GLN A 99 13.27 9.74 -3.72
CA GLN A 99 12.75 10.81 -4.56
C GLN A 99 12.57 10.37 -6.01
N ALA A 100 13.51 9.60 -6.57
CA ALA A 100 13.36 9.03 -7.90
C ALA A 100 12.14 8.11 -7.97
N ALA A 101 12.00 7.18 -7.01
CA ALA A 101 10.85 6.29 -6.93
C ALA A 101 9.52 7.05 -6.79
N ALA A 102 9.48 8.11 -5.98
CA ALA A 102 8.30 8.95 -5.84
C ALA A 102 7.94 9.66 -7.15
N ARG A 103 8.92 10.19 -7.90
CA ARG A 103 8.70 10.81 -9.20
C ARG A 103 8.14 9.82 -10.22
N ASP A 104 8.66 8.60 -10.27
CA ASP A 104 8.16 7.55 -11.15
C ASP A 104 6.69 7.20 -10.86
N VAL A 105 6.34 7.07 -9.58
CA VAL A 105 4.96 6.83 -9.14
C VAL A 105 4.04 7.99 -9.54
N MET A 106 4.47 9.23 -9.35
CA MET A 106 3.71 10.42 -9.75
C MET A 106 3.50 10.48 -11.27
N GLY A 107 4.52 10.16 -12.06
CA GLY A 107 4.43 10.14 -13.52
C GLY A 107 3.36 9.17 -14.04
N ARG A 108 3.18 8.03 -13.36
CA ARG A 108 2.20 7.01 -13.74
C ARG A 108 0.78 7.29 -13.26
N TYR A 109 0.60 7.87 -12.08
CA TYR A 109 -0.73 7.99 -11.44
C TYR A 109 -1.24 9.42 -11.23
N ARG A 110 -0.46 10.46 -11.60
CA ARG A 110 -0.83 11.88 -11.48
C ARG A 110 -1.31 12.30 -10.08
N PHE A 111 -0.74 11.73 -9.02
CA PHE A 111 -1.04 12.13 -7.64
C PHE A 111 -0.37 13.47 -7.29
N ARG A 112 -1.15 14.49 -6.91
CA ARG A 112 -0.60 15.73 -6.35
C ARG A 112 -0.19 15.49 -4.89
N GLY A 113 1.07 15.79 -4.54
CA GLY A 113 1.56 15.78 -3.15
C GLY A 113 2.29 14.51 -2.68
N LEU A 114 2.53 13.54 -3.56
CA LEU A 114 3.27 12.31 -3.21
C LEU A 114 4.70 12.58 -2.76
N GLU A 115 5.35 13.59 -3.34
CA GLU A 115 6.72 13.98 -3.04
C GLU A 115 6.88 14.37 -1.57
N ALA A 116 5.95 15.17 -1.02
CA ALA A 116 5.93 15.51 0.40
C ALA A 116 5.70 14.27 1.30
N VAL A 117 5.00 13.26 0.80
CA VAL A 117 4.78 11.99 1.52
C VAL A 117 6.04 11.12 1.52
N ALA A 118 6.71 10.99 0.38
CA ALA A 118 7.96 10.25 0.27
C ALA A 118 9.08 10.90 1.08
N LEU A 119 9.21 12.24 1.02
CA LEU A 119 10.14 13.01 1.84
C LEU A 119 9.78 12.93 3.33
N GLY A 120 8.50 13.02 3.68
CA GLY A 120 8.04 12.87 5.07
C GLY A 120 8.28 11.46 5.64
N LEU A 121 8.14 10.41 4.82
CA LEU A 121 8.49 9.03 5.18
C LEU A 121 10.00 8.89 5.39
N ALA A 122 10.82 9.38 4.45
CA ALA A 122 12.28 9.36 4.55
C ALA A 122 12.79 10.12 5.78
N ALA A 123 12.28 11.34 6.04
CA ALA A 123 12.68 12.19 7.15
C ALA A 123 12.30 11.58 8.52
N ARG A 124 11.09 11.04 8.67
CA ARG A 124 10.65 10.40 9.93
C ARG A 124 11.44 9.14 10.28
N MET A 125 12.01 8.47 9.27
CA MET A 125 12.76 7.25 9.47
C MET A 125 14.27 7.47 9.57
N GLY A 126 14.82 8.44 8.85
CA GLY A 126 16.21 8.87 8.99
C GLY A 126 16.51 9.47 10.36
N ALA A 127 15.52 10.09 11.01
CA ALA A 127 15.64 10.65 12.36
C ALA A 127 15.62 9.62 13.51
N ARG A 128 15.51 8.31 13.21
CA ARG A 128 15.59 7.21 14.20
C ARG A 128 16.95 6.51 14.23
N ARG A 129 17.98 7.08 13.58
CA ARG A 129 19.37 6.61 13.67
C ARG A 129 20.14 7.41 14.71
#